data_AF-A0A5K1ABH2-F1
#
_entry.id   AF-A0A5K1ABH2-F1
#
_cell.length_a   1.000
_cell.length_b   1.000
_cell.length_c   1.000
_cell.angle_alpha   90.00
_cell.angle_beta   90.00
_cell.angle_gamma   90.00
#
_symmetry.space_group_name_H-M   'P 1'
#
loop_
_entity.id
_entity.type
_entity.pdbx_description
1 polymer ?
#
loop_
_entity_poly.entity_id
_entity_poly.type
_entity_poly.pdbx_seq_one_letter_code
_entity_poly.pdbx_strand_id
1 'polypeptide(L)' 'SISEKWGNVDVGVVVCGPPGLEASVAAHCKSIRNPVFHFHSYSFEF' A
#
# COMPACT_ATOMS: atom_id res chain seq x y z
N SER A 1 -2.54 3.39 19.58
CA SER A 1 -2.44 3.29 18.11
C SER A 1 -3.03 1.96 17.63
N ILE A 2 -3.61 1.87 16.41
CA ILE A 2 -4.02 0.57 15.83
C ILE A 2 -2.87 -0.43 15.80
N SER A 3 -1.63 0.04 15.63
CA SER A 3 -0.44 -0.82 15.64
C SER A 3 -0.13 -1.45 16.99
N GLU A 4 -0.49 -0.83 18.12
CA GLU A 4 -0.27 -1.44 19.44
C GLU A 4 -1.21 -2.63 19.67
N LYS A 5 -2.37 -2.63 19.00
CA LYS A 5 -3.34 -3.73 19.08
C LYS A 5 -3.02 -4.85 18.12
N TRP A 6 -2.46 -4.55 16.94
CA TRP A 6 -2.31 -5.52 15.85
C TRP A 6 -0.89 -6.05 15.68
N GLY A 7 0.11 -5.46 16.35
CA GLY A 7 1.50 -5.86 16.23
C GLY A 7 2.11 -5.49 14.88
N ASN A 8 3.14 -6.23 14.46
CA ASN A 8 3.78 -6.04 13.16
C ASN A 8 2.92 -6.69 12.07
N VAL A 9 2.14 -5.89 11.35
CA VAL A 9 1.15 -6.38 10.38
C VAL A 9 1.74 -6.31 8.97
N ASP A 10 1.58 -7.38 8.20
CA ASP A 10 1.86 -7.39 6.75
C ASP A 10 0.57 -7.05 5.99
N VAL A 11 0.63 -6.08 5.08
CA VAL A 11 -0.51 -5.55 4.33
C VAL A 11 -0.23 -5.67 2.83
N GLY A 12 -1.02 -6.51 2.16
CA GLY A 12 -1.05 -6.58 0.70
C GLY A 12 -1.89 -5.44 0.10
N VAL A 13 -1.35 -4.74 -0.88
CA VAL A 13 -2.03 -3.66 -1.62
C VAL A 13 -2.02 -3.99 -3.11
N VAL A 14 -3.21 -4.19 -3.68
CA VAL A 14 -3.38 -4.39 -5.13
C VAL A 14 -3.77 -3.06 -5.76
N VAL A 15 -2.97 -2.62 -6.73
CA VAL A 15 -3.18 -1.35 -7.45
C VAL A 15 -3.50 -1.64 -8.90
N CYS A 16 -4.61 -1.11 -9.40
CA CYS A 16 -4.98 -1.23 -10.81
C CYS A 16 -5.46 0.13 -11.35
N GLY A 17 -4.73 0.69 -12.33
CA GLY A 17 -5.01 2.02 -12.84
C GLY A 17 -3.84 2.63 -13.61
N PRO A 18 -3.86 3.97 -13.84
CA PRO A 18 -2.88 4.64 -14.69
C PRO A 18 -1.47 4.61 -14.10
N PRO A 19 -0.43 4.83 -14.93
CA PRO A 19 0.93 5.01 -14.47
C PRO A 19 1.02 6.05 -13.36
N GLY A 20 1.68 5.72 -12.25
CA GLY A 20 1.85 6.60 -11.10
C GLY A 20 0.84 6.39 -9.97
N LEU A 21 -0.25 5.63 -10.16
CA LEU A 21 -1.22 5.35 -9.11
C LEU A 21 -0.58 4.65 -7.89
N GLU A 22 0.30 3.66 -8.11
CA GLU A 22 1.00 2.97 -7.01
C GLU A 22 1.81 3.95 -6.17
N ALA A 23 2.50 4.91 -6.80
CA ALA A 23 3.30 5.91 -6.09
C ALA A 23 2.43 6.81 -5.20
N SER A 24 1.24 7.20 -5.67
CA SER A 24 0.28 7.97 -4.88
C SER A 24 -0.25 7.16 -3.68
N VAL A 25 -0.58 5.87 -3.89
CA VAL A 25 -1.02 4.99 -2.80
C VAL A 25 0.11 4.78 -1.78
N ALA A 26 1.33 4.51 -2.24
CA ALA A 26 2.50 4.35 -1.39
C ALA A 26 2.82 5.61 -0.58
N ALA A 27 2.67 6.81 -1.16
CA ALA A 27 2.84 8.06 -0.45
C ALA A 27 1.85 8.20 0.72
N HIS A 28 0.60 7.76 0.53
CA HIS A 28 -0.41 7.74 1.59
C HIS A 28 -0.09 6.69 2.66
N CYS A 29 0.28 5.48 2.27
CA CYS A 29 0.64 4.38 3.17
C CYS A 29 1.83 4.71 4.09
N LYS A 30 2.80 5.51 3.64
CA LYS A 30 3.95 5.96 4.45
C LYS A 30 3.55 6.73 5.71
N SER A 31 2.34 7.30 5.76
CA SER A 31 1.83 7.97 6.96
C SER A 31 1.40 6.99 8.07
N ILE A 32 1.18 5.72 7.73
CA ILE A 32 0.73 4.68 8.66
C ILE A 32 1.96 4.03 9.29
N ARG A 33 2.11 4.19 10.61
CA ARG A 33 3.25 3.64 11.35
C ARG A 33 3.01 2.16 11.67
N ASN A 34 4.03 1.34 11.43
CA ASN A 34 4.19 -0.07 11.86
C ASN A 34 3.62 -1.23 11.02
N PRO A 35 2.94 -1.05 9.87
CA PRO A 35 2.74 -2.15 8.92
C PRO A 35 3.84 -2.20 7.84
N VAL A 36 4.14 -3.41 7.38
CA VAL A 36 4.91 -3.68 6.16
C VAL A 36 3.92 -3.73 5.00
N PHE A 37 4.14 -2.94 3.95
CA PHE A 37 3.26 -2.91 2.78
C PHE A 37 3.91 -3.62 1.59
N HIS A 38 3.19 -4.56 0.99
CA HIS A 38 3.56 -5.22 -0.25
C HIS A 38 2.62 -4.79 -1.37
N PHE A 39 3.17 -4.07 -2.35
CA PHE A 39 2.41 -3.56 -3.49
C PHE A 39 2.45 -4.53 -4.66
N HIS A 40 1.30 -4.73 -5.30
CA HIS A 40 1.20 -5.45 -6.55
C HIS A 40 0.41 -4.60 -7.55
N SER A 41 1.09 -4.13 -8.59
CA SER A 41 0.50 -3.27 -9.61
C SER A 41 0.15 -4.04 -10.88
N TYR A 42 -1.04 -3.75 -11.38
CA TYR A 42 -1.50 -4.16 -12.69
C TYR A 42 -1.89 -2.91 -13.49
N SER A 43 -1.31 -2.73 -14.67
CA SER A 43 -1.74 -1.72 -15.62
C SER A 43 -2.84 -2.29 -16.51
N PHE A 44 -3.82 -1.47 -16.88
CA PHE A 44 -4.64 -1.76 -18.05
C PHE A 44 -3.85 -1.31 -19.28
N GLU A 45 -3.29 -2.26 -20.02
CA GLU A 45 -2.78 -2.00 -21.37
C GLU A 45 -3.98 -1.71 -22.27
N PHE A 46 -4.00 -0.55 -22.95
CA PHE A 46 -5.00 -0.22 -23.96
C PHE A 46 -4.58 -0.74 -25.33
#